data_AF-A0A7C8ZJZ7-F1
#
_entry.id   AF-A0A7C8ZJZ7-F1
#
_cell.length_a   1.000
_cell.length_b   1.000
_cell.length_c   1.000
_cell.angle_alpha   90.00
_cell.angle_beta   90.00
_cell.angle_gamma   90.00
#
_symmetry.space_group_name_H-M   'P 1'
#
loop_
_entity.id
_entity.type
_entity.pdbx_description
1 polymer ?
#
loop_
_entity_poly.entity_id
_entity_poly.type
_entity_poly.pdbx_seq_one_letter_code
_entity_poly.pdbx_strand_id
1 'polypeptide(L)'
;MTNQDTCVEGLNNVGGAVKDEMGQRLKDLSELVSNCLAIYAATSGLDDFSGTPIQNRRRRRLLGSGPEPNPELKYDPEFPGWMSRAERQLLGTPTQSIQADIIVAQDGSGTVRTISEAIKQAPEYSPRRVLIRVKAGMYVRSNPILN
;
A
#
# COMPACT_ATOMS: atom_id res chain seq x y z
N MET A 1 -22.95 -10.75 -1.67
CA MET A 1 -23.47 -11.93 -0.96
C MET A 1 -22.30 -12.48 -0.18
N THR A 2 -22.32 -12.29 1.14
CA THR A 2 -21.17 -12.62 1.99
C THR A 2 -21.35 -14.00 2.58
N ASN A 3 -20.26 -14.67 2.96
CA ASN A 3 -20.33 -16.00 3.58
C ASN A 3 -21.23 -16.03 4.84
N GLN A 4 -21.46 -14.88 5.47
CA GLN A 4 -22.34 -14.74 6.63
C GLN A 4 -23.81 -15.01 6.30
N ASP A 5 -24.28 -14.56 5.13
CA ASP A 5 -25.66 -14.80 4.67
C ASP A 5 -25.90 -16.31 4.49
N THR A 6 -24.93 -17.00 3.89
CA THR A 6 -24.97 -18.46 3.70
C THR A 6 -24.86 -19.22 5.03
N CYS A 7 -24.09 -18.72 6.00
CA CYS A 7 -24.01 -19.32 7.34
C CYS A 7 -25.35 -19.20 8.10
N VAL A 8 -26.07 -18.09 7.95
CA VAL A 8 -27.40 -17.89 8.55
C VAL A 8 -28.43 -18.82 7.90
N GLU A 9 -28.35 -19.03 6.57
CA GLU A 9 -29.18 -20.00 5.86
C GLU A 9 -28.95 -21.45 6.33
N GLY A 10 -27.74 -21.79 6.76
CA GLY A 10 -27.44 -23.10 7.37
C GLY A 10 -28.21 -23.37 8.68
N LEU A 11 -28.75 -22.32 9.31
CA LEU A 11 -29.57 -22.41 10.51
C LEU A 11 -31.06 -22.67 10.22
N ASN A 12 -31.45 -22.78 8.94
CA ASN A 12 -32.86 -22.96 8.55
C ASN A 12 -33.50 -24.25 9.09
N ASN A 13 -32.70 -25.25 9.45
CA ASN A 13 -33.17 -26.51 10.05
C ASN A 13 -33.30 -26.46 11.59
N VAL A 14 -32.88 -25.36 12.24
CA VAL A 14 -33.05 -25.15 13.68
C VAL A 14 -34.34 -24.34 13.88
N GLY A 15 -35.32 -24.92 14.60
CA GLY A 15 -36.63 -24.31 14.79
C GLY A 15 -36.68 -23.26 15.91
N GLY A 16 -37.49 -22.21 15.71
CA GLY A 16 -37.98 -21.31 16.77
C GLY A 16 -36.98 -20.27 17.28
N ALA A 17 -37.22 -19.78 18.51
CA ALA A 17 -36.57 -18.62 19.13
C ALA A 17 -35.03 -18.65 19.16
N VAL A 18 -34.42 -19.85 19.14
CA VAL A 18 -32.96 -20.02 19.09
C VAL A 18 -32.40 -19.52 17.76
N LYS A 19 -33.12 -19.75 16.65
CA LYS A 19 -32.75 -19.26 15.33
C LYS A 19 -32.80 -17.73 15.28
N ASP A 20 -33.85 -17.14 15.86
CA ASP A 20 -34.04 -15.69 15.89
C ASP A 20 -32.99 -15.02 16.78
N GLU A 21 -32.68 -15.60 17.94
CA GLU A 21 -31.61 -15.11 18.82
C GLU A 21 -30.25 -15.19 18.12
N MET A 22 -29.90 -16.35 17.55
CA MET A 22 -28.63 -16.51 16.82
C MET A 22 -28.56 -15.58 15.59
N GLY A 23 -29.66 -15.36 14.89
CA GLY A 23 -29.74 -14.40 13.80
C GLY A 23 -29.46 -12.96 14.24
N GLN A 24 -30.02 -12.52 15.36
CA GLN A 24 -29.72 -11.19 15.93
C GLN A 24 -28.25 -11.06 16.34
N ARG A 25 -27.68 -12.08 17.02
CA ARG A 25 -26.26 -12.07 17.40
C ARG A 25 -25.34 -12.01 16.19
N LEU A 26 -25.64 -12.77 15.13
CA LEU A 26 -24.85 -12.76 13.89
C LEU A 26 -24.93 -11.41 13.18
N LYS A 27 -26.08 -10.75 13.23
CA LYS A 27 -26.26 -9.39 12.73
C LYS A 27 -25.45 -8.36 13.54
N ASP A 28 -25.50 -8.43 14.86
CA ASP A 28 -24.71 -7.55 15.73
C ASP A 28 -23.20 -7.70 15.46
N LEU A 29 -22.74 -8.95 15.28
CA LEU A 29 -21.35 -9.25 14.96
C LEU A 29 -20.96 -8.73 13.56
N SER A 30 -21.83 -8.85 12.56
CA SER A 30 -21.53 -8.33 11.23
C SER A 30 -21.44 -6.80 11.23
N GLU A 31 -22.32 -6.13 11.99
CA GLU A 31 -22.26 -4.67 12.17
C GLU A 31 -21.00 -4.25 12.92
N LEU A 32 -20.57 -4.99 13.95
CA LEU A 32 -19.32 -4.73 14.67
C LEU A 32 -18.11 -4.89 13.75
N VAL A 33 -18.01 -6.00 13.01
CA VAL A 33 -16.91 -6.24 12.07
C VAL A 33 -16.90 -5.17 10.97
N SER A 34 -18.06 -4.78 10.47
CA SER A 34 -18.21 -3.69 9.50
C SER A 34 -17.71 -2.35 10.08
N ASN A 35 -18.06 -2.02 11.31
CA ASN A 35 -17.58 -0.82 12.00
C ASN A 35 -16.06 -0.87 12.22
N CYS A 36 -15.51 -2.00 12.69
CA CYS A 36 -14.07 -2.19 12.87
C CYS A 36 -13.30 -2.11 11.55
N LEU A 37 -13.82 -2.71 10.48
CA LEU A 37 -13.21 -2.65 9.15
C LEU A 37 -13.30 -1.25 8.56
N ALA A 38 -14.40 -0.54 8.77
CA ALA A 38 -14.54 0.85 8.38
C ALA A 38 -13.54 1.76 9.11
N ILE A 39 -13.33 1.53 10.42
CA ILE A 39 -12.29 2.23 11.20
C ILE A 39 -10.92 1.86 10.64
N TYR A 40 -10.62 0.57 10.45
CA TYR A 40 -9.33 0.12 9.93
C TYR A 40 -9.02 0.73 8.56
N ALA A 41 -9.95 0.66 7.61
CA ALA A 41 -9.82 1.27 6.29
C ALA A 41 -9.69 2.80 6.34
N ALA A 42 -10.34 3.45 7.31
CA ALA A 42 -10.18 4.89 7.54
C ALA A 42 -8.81 5.23 8.17
N THR A 43 -8.26 4.36 9.01
CA THR A 43 -6.98 4.58 9.73
C THR A 43 -5.74 4.16 8.95
N SER A 44 -5.83 3.15 8.09
CA SER A 44 -4.68 2.60 7.38
C SER A 44 -4.35 3.37 6.10
N GLY A 45 -5.29 4.13 5.54
CA GLY A 45 -5.06 4.91 4.32
C GLY A 45 -4.73 4.05 3.08
N LEU A 46 -4.81 2.73 3.18
CA LEU A 46 -4.64 1.81 2.05
C LEU A 46 -5.98 1.67 1.33
N ASP A 47 -5.95 1.88 0.00
CA ASP A 47 -7.10 1.73 -0.91
C ASP A 47 -7.47 0.25 -1.19
N ASP A 48 -7.02 -0.66 -0.32
CA ASP A 48 -7.07 -2.13 -0.46
C ASP A 48 -8.49 -2.71 -0.29
N PHE A 49 -9.47 -1.87 0.08
CA PHE A 49 -10.87 -2.25 0.30
C PHE A 49 -11.87 -1.51 -0.60
N SER A 50 -11.42 -0.96 -1.74
CA SER A 50 -12.26 -0.20 -2.70
C SER A 50 -13.46 -0.99 -3.27
N GLY A 51 -13.45 -2.33 -3.21
CA GLY A 51 -14.55 -3.21 -3.62
C GLY A 51 -15.58 -3.55 -2.54
N THR A 52 -15.39 -3.12 -1.29
CA THR A 52 -16.35 -3.40 -0.20
C THR A 52 -17.36 -2.26 -0.07
N PRO A 53 -18.68 -2.53 -0.15
CA PRO A 53 -19.70 -1.49 -0.05
C PRO A 53 -19.88 -1.05 1.42
N ILE A 54 -18.93 -0.26 1.93
CA ILE A 54 -19.03 0.32 3.27
C ILE A 54 -20.00 1.52 3.20
N GLN A 55 -21.24 1.28 3.57
CA GLN A 55 -22.37 2.23 3.46
C GLN A 55 -22.24 3.50 4.33
N ASN A 56 -21.15 3.69 5.09
CA ASN A 56 -21.00 4.78 6.05
C ASN A 56 -19.65 5.52 5.97
N ARG A 57 -19.04 5.61 4.78
CA ARG A 57 -17.75 6.32 4.59
C ARG A 57 -17.79 7.82 4.94
N ARG A 58 -18.97 8.45 5.01
CA ARG A 58 -19.12 9.92 5.09
C ARG A 58 -19.43 10.50 6.47
N ARG A 59 -19.63 9.71 7.54
CA ARG A 59 -20.19 10.24 8.80
C ARG A 59 -19.44 9.96 10.11
N ARG A 60 -18.21 9.44 10.09
CA ARG A 60 -17.39 9.35 11.32
C ARG A 60 -15.94 9.74 11.07
N ARG A 61 -15.68 11.06 11.01
CA ARG A 61 -14.36 11.59 11.41
C ARG A 61 -14.35 11.64 12.93
N LEU A 62 -13.75 10.64 13.57
CA LEU A 62 -13.44 10.72 14.99
C LEU A 62 -12.13 11.52 15.13
N LEU A 63 -12.15 12.56 15.97
CA LEU A 63 -10.98 13.37 16.32
C LEU A 63 -9.90 12.46 16.92
N GLY A 64 -8.87 12.15 16.14
CA GLY A 64 -7.77 11.30 16.57
C GLY A 64 -6.64 11.33 15.55
N SER A 65 -5.56 12.01 15.94
CA SER A 65 -4.30 12.18 15.22
C SER A 65 -3.74 10.88 14.64
N GLY A 66 -3.91 10.69 13.33
CA GLY A 66 -3.08 9.85 12.46
C GLY A 66 -2.58 10.72 11.30
N PRO A 67 -1.55 10.32 10.55
CA PRO A 67 -1.07 11.14 9.45
C PRO A 67 -2.21 11.28 8.44
N GLU A 68 -2.78 12.49 8.36
CA GLU A 68 -3.80 12.86 7.38
C GLU A 68 -3.37 12.29 6.01
N PRO A 69 -4.18 11.44 5.35
CA PRO A 69 -4.05 11.29 3.92
C PRO A 69 -4.47 12.63 3.35
N ASN A 70 -3.47 13.50 3.14
CA ASN A 70 -3.69 14.85 2.65
C ASN A 70 -4.57 14.74 1.40
N PRO A 71 -5.78 15.33 1.35
CA PRO A 71 -6.69 15.27 0.21
C PRO A 71 -6.07 15.82 -1.10
N GLU A 72 -4.87 16.39 -1.01
CA GLU A 72 -4.05 16.85 -2.12
C GLU A 72 -3.08 15.80 -2.67
N LEU A 73 -3.06 14.56 -2.18
CA LEU A 73 -2.49 13.45 -2.94
C LEU A 73 -3.45 13.13 -4.10
N LYS A 74 -3.59 14.10 -5.00
CA LYS A 74 -3.88 13.83 -6.41
C LYS A 74 -3.01 12.65 -6.78
N TYR A 75 -3.67 11.60 -7.27
CA TYR A 75 -3.00 10.53 -7.98
C TYR A 75 -2.17 11.21 -9.06
N ASP A 76 -0.88 11.36 -8.81
CA ASP A 76 0.04 11.95 -9.75
C ASP A 76 0.35 10.82 -10.71
N PRO A 77 -0.16 10.82 -11.95
CA PRO A 77 0.12 9.71 -12.87
C PRO A 77 1.64 9.56 -13.13
N GLU A 78 2.42 10.59 -12.80
CA GLU A 78 3.87 10.63 -12.88
C GLU A 78 4.58 9.87 -11.75
N PHE A 79 3.95 9.68 -10.56
CA PHE A 79 4.60 9.05 -9.41
C PHE A 79 3.74 7.95 -8.75
N PRO A 80 4.33 6.79 -8.40
CA PRO A 80 3.61 5.73 -7.69
C PRO A 80 3.03 6.19 -6.35
N GLY A 81 1.88 5.62 -5.96
CA GLY A 81 1.19 5.94 -4.71
C GLY A 81 1.99 5.63 -3.43
N TRP A 82 2.94 4.69 -3.49
CA TRP A 82 3.84 4.36 -2.38
C TRP A 82 4.96 5.37 -2.18
N MET A 83 5.15 6.31 -3.11
CA MET A 83 6.22 7.30 -3.04
C MET A 83 5.77 8.54 -2.27
N SER A 84 6.51 8.87 -1.21
CA SER A 84 6.27 10.03 -0.35
C SER A 84 6.55 11.36 -1.08
N ARG A 85 5.97 12.46 -0.59
CA ARG A 85 6.18 13.81 -1.15
C ARG A 85 7.68 14.20 -1.16
N ALA A 86 8.41 13.87 -0.10
CA ALA A 86 9.83 14.16 0.00
C ALA A 86 10.65 13.42 -1.05
N GLU A 87 10.28 12.18 -1.37
CA GLU A 87 10.93 11.40 -2.44
C GLU A 87 10.65 11.97 -3.82
N ARG A 88 9.40 12.38 -4.09
CA ARG A 88 9.04 13.06 -5.35
C ARG A 88 9.84 14.35 -5.53
N GLN A 89 9.95 15.15 -4.46
CA GLN A 89 10.73 16.37 -4.48
C GLN A 89 12.22 16.11 -4.74
N LEU A 90 12.80 15.05 -4.14
CA LEU A 90 14.17 14.66 -4.41
C LEU A 90 14.37 14.24 -5.87
N LEU A 91 13.45 13.49 -6.47
CA LEU A 91 13.54 13.11 -7.89
C LEU A 91 13.46 14.32 -8.83
N GLY A 92 12.73 15.37 -8.43
CA GLY A 92 12.65 16.62 -9.17
C GLY A 92 13.86 17.55 -8.97
N THR A 93 14.74 17.28 -8.00
CA THR A 93 15.91 18.16 -7.79
C THR A 93 16.96 17.99 -8.90
N PRO A 94 17.60 19.09 -9.35
CA PRO A 94 18.64 19.02 -10.37
C PRO A 94 19.76 18.06 -9.94
N THR A 95 20.09 17.14 -10.82
CA THR A 95 21.01 16.04 -10.48
C THR A 95 22.44 16.48 -10.08
N GLN A 96 22.81 17.75 -10.30
CA GLN A 96 24.10 18.32 -9.91
C GLN A 96 24.19 18.61 -8.40
N SER A 97 23.05 18.81 -7.71
CA SER A 97 23.02 19.10 -6.28
C SER A 97 22.92 17.85 -5.41
N ILE A 98 22.72 16.68 -6.00
CA ILE A 98 22.52 15.44 -5.27
C ILE A 98 23.79 14.59 -5.28
N GLN A 99 24.38 14.39 -4.11
CA GLN A 99 25.49 13.44 -3.94
C GLN A 99 24.94 12.01 -3.94
N ALA A 100 25.19 11.29 -5.03
CA ALA A 100 24.84 9.88 -5.15
C ALA A 100 25.88 9.00 -4.43
N ASP A 101 25.41 7.95 -3.77
CA ASP A 101 26.27 6.93 -3.16
C ASP A 101 26.86 6.01 -4.22
N ILE A 102 26.06 5.67 -5.23
CA ILE A 102 26.44 4.75 -6.30
C ILE A 102 25.97 5.34 -7.63
N ILE A 103 26.87 5.40 -8.62
CA ILE A 103 26.55 5.85 -9.99
C ILE A 103 26.60 4.65 -10.93
N VAL A 104 25.49 4.37 -11.60
CA VAL A 104 25.41 3.35 -12.65
C VAL A 104 25.62 4.03 -13.99
N ALA A 105 26.62 3.60 -14.75
CA ALA A 105 26.94 4.13 -16.06
C ALA A 105 27.49 3.05 -16.99
N GLN A 106 26.79 2.81 -18.10
CA GLN A 106 27.17 1.79 -19.09
C GLN A 106 28.48 2.13 -19.82
N ASP A 107 28.76 3.42 -20.01
CA ASP A 107 29.99 3.95 -20.60
C ASP A 107 31.23 3.82 -19.67
N GLY A 108 31.04 3.35 -18.44
CA GLY A 108 32.10 3.20 -17.44
C GLY A 108 32.47 4.50 -16.71
N SER A 109 31.73 5.59 -16.92
CA SER A 109 31.96 6.88 -16.24
C SER A 109 31.35 6.97 -14.83
N GLY A 110 30.98 5.82 -14.24
CA GLY A 110 30.30 5.70 -12.95
C GLY A 110 30.96 4.64 -12.08
N THR A 111 30.38 4.39 -10.90
CA THR A 111 30.83 3.38 -9.93
C THR A 111 30.67 1.95 -10.46
N VAL A 112 29.55 1.66 -11.13
CA VAL A 112 29.22 0.33 -11.65
C VAL A 112 28.58 0.42 -13.03
N ARG A 113 28.58 -0.71 -13.77
CA ARG A 113 28.01 -0.76 -15.13
C ARG A 113 26.58 -1.28 -15.17
N THR A 114 26.19 -2.07 -14.17
CA THR A 114 24.87 -2.73 -14.13
C THR A 114 24.07 -2.30 -12.90
N ILE A 115 22.74 -2.33 -13.03
CA ILE A 115 21.83 -2.03 -11.93
C ILE A 115 21.92 -3.10 -10.83
N SER A 116 22.15 -4.36 -11.22
CA SER A 116 22.31 -5.48 -10.27
C SER A 116 23.54 -5.33 -9.39
N GLU A 117 24.66 -4.86 -9.93
CA GLU A 117 25.85 -4.53 -9.14
C GLU A 117 25.59 -3.42 -8.14
N ALA A 118 24.87 -2.36 -8.53
CA ALA A 118 24.53 -1.28 -7.62
C ALA A 118 23.67 -1.76 -6.44
N ILE A 119 22.69 -2.64 -6.71
CA ILE A 119 21.84 -3.22 -5.67
C ILE A 119 22.67 -4.09 -4.72
N LYS A 120 23.61 -4.89 -5.24
CA LYS A 120 24.50 -5.74 -4.42
C LYS A 120 25.48 -4.95 -3.57
N GLN A 121 25.91 -3.77 -4.03
CA GLN A 121 26.79 -2.89 -3.25
C GLN A 121 26.04 -2.10 -2.18
N ALA A 122 24.71 -1.99 -2.28
CA ALA A 122 23.92 -1.32 -1.26
C ALA A 122 23.97 -2.15 0.04
N PRO A 123 24.32 -1.54 1.19
CA PRO A 123 24.36 -2.24 2.46
C PRO A 123 22.98 -2.78 2.86
N GLU A 124 22.95 -4.05 3.26
CA GLU A 124 21.75 -4.66 3.84
C GLU A 124 21.43 -4.00 5.19
N TYR A 125 20.14 -3.76 5.44
CA TYR A 125 19.61 -3.18 6.69
C TYR A 125 20.22 -1.81 7.09
N SER A 126 20.60 -0.99 6.12
CA SER A 126 21.11 0.35 6.41
C SER A 126 20.03 1.25 7.06
N PRO A 127 20.33 1.93 8.19
CA PRO A 127 19.45 2.94 8.78
C PRO A 127 19.42 4.24 7.96
N ARG A 128 20.35 4.38 7.00
CA ARG A 128 20.47 5.51 6.06
C ARG A 128 19.92 5.12 4.69
N ARG A 129 19.27 6.06 4.03
CA ARG A 129 18.90 5.96 2.61
C ARG A 129 20.16 5.86 1.72
N VAL A 130 20.17 4.88 0.82
CA VAL A 130 21.17 4.72 -0.23
C VAL A 130 20.65 5.34 -1.52
N LEU A 131 21.40 6.25 -2.13
CA LEU A 131 21.03 6.90 -3.37
C LEU A 131 21.81 6.34 -4.56
N ILE A 132 21.11 5.60 -5.42
CA ILE A 132 21.65 5.05 -6.66
C ILE A 132 21.22 5.96 -7.82
N ARG A 133 22.19 6.56 -8.51
CA ARG A 133 21.97 7.37 -9.71
C ARG A 133 22.26 6.56 -10.96
N VAL A 134 21.29 6.46 -11.85
CA VAL A 134 21.44 5.76 -13.14
C VAL A 134 21.58 6.79 -14.25
N LYS A 135 22.72 6.79 -14.96
CA LYS A 135 22.90 7.61 -16.18
C LYS A 135 22.06 7.05 -17.31
N ALA A 136 21.69 7.90 -18.26
CA ALA A 136 20.99 7.48 -19.47
C ALA A 136 21.74 6.36 -20.18
N GLY A 137 21.03 5.29 -20.53
CA GLY A 137 21.61 4.09 -21.12
C GLY A 137 20.62 2.94 -21.15
N MET A 138 20.94 1.89 -21.92
CA MET A 138 20.11 0.70 -22.01
C MET A 138 20.65 -0.37 -21.06
N TYR A 139 19.94 -0.60 -19.95
CA TYR A 139 20.31 -1.58 -18.94
C TYR A 139 19.45 -2.83 -19.06
N VAL A 140 19.99 -3.84 -19.74
CA VAL A 140 19.31 -5.13 -19.88
C VAL A 140 19.36 -5.89 -18.56
N ARG A 141 18.19 -6.24 -18.02
CA ARG A 141 18.09 -7.16 -16.88
C ARG A 141 18.14 -8.59 -17.41
N SER A 142 19.13 -9.38 -16.98
CA SER A 142 19.03 -10.84 -17.05
C SER A 142 18.10 -11.29 -15.94
N ASN A 143 16.87 -11.69 -16.28
CA ASN A 143 15.92 -12.24 -15.33
C ASN A 143 15.83 -13.76 -15.58
N PRO A 144 16.32 -14.62 -14.68
CA PRO A 144 16.22 -16.08 -14.87
C PRO A 144 14.85 -16.66 -14.47
N ILE A 145 13.81 -15.85 -14.27
CA ILE A 145 12.50 -16.32 -13.76
C ILE A 145 11.52 -16.55 -14.91
N LEU A 146 11.70 -17.68 -15.59
CA LEU A 146 10.65 -18.47 -16.23
C LEU A 146 11.05 -19.95 -16.15
N ASN A 147 10.54 -20.64 -15.13
CA ASN A 147 10.10 -22.04 -15.13
C ASN A 147 9.40 -22.35 -13.80
#